data_AF-A0A0C2G2B6-F1
#
_entry.id   AF-A0A0C2G2B6-F1
#
_cell.length_a   1.000
_cell.length_b   1.000
_cell.length_c   1.000
_cell.angle_alpha   90.00
_cell.angle_beta   90.00
_cell.angle_gamma   90.00
#
_symmetry.space_group_name_H-M   'P 1'
#
loop_
_entity.id
_entity.type
_entity.pdbx_description
1 polymer ?
#
loop_
_entity_poly.entity_id
_entity_poly.type
_entity_poly.pdbx_seq_one_letter_code
_entity_poly.pdbx_strand_id
1 'polypeptide(L)'
;TFFFNPPALLSIQTILDSYAIFLFSLCAHIKAVSCAEKGQKFNKKQEFLCFSLISLIGSPFGLLPPLSGRDSSQVSKESRNFSLLSNLLSTIWMAPVLYFVQSTVFQWIPESAVIALIIASISDFWTDLRHIRVLFLSQVCDAVISTCALLAAVFIPNLCMAFLVSIACALLSISLRTHWPNCEVLVRVADNYFGEEKRYEGECPDSPLRILRLSSPLIFINCETVRKAIREQAVAVK
;
A
#
# COMPACT_ATOMS: atom_id res chain seq x y z
N THR A 1 -0.06 10.96 36.29
CA THR A 1 -1.13 11.95 36.01
C THR A 1 -1.30 12.03 34.50
N PHE A 2 -2.30 11.31 33.97
CA PHE A 2 -2.71 11.41 32.57
C PHE A 2 -3.21 12.85 32.34
N PHE A 3 -2.37 13.70 31.75
CA PHE A 3 -2.82 14.99 31.25
C PHE A 3 -3.72 14.72 30.06
N PHE A 4 -5.03 14.63 30.32
CA PHE A 4 -6.06 14.82 29.32
C PHE A 4 -5.99 16.30 28.93
N ASN A 5 -5.09 16.63 28.00
CA ASN A 5 -5.08 17.96 27.39
C ASN A 5 -6.47 18.14 26.75
N PRO A 6 -7.19 19.25 27.01
CA PRO A 6 -8.47 19.48 26.37
C PRO A 6 -8.29 19.38 24.84
N PRO A 7 -9.25 18.83 24.09
CA PRO A 7 -9.12 18.76 22.64
C PRO A 7 -8.90 20.18 22.14
N ALA A 8 -7.72 20.42 21.55
CA ALA A 8 -7.50 21.62 20.76
C ALA A 8 -8.64 21.69 19.73
N LEU A 9 -9.18 22.90 19.51
CA LEU A 9 -10.25 23.15 18.54
C LEU A 9 -10.06 22.31 17.28
N LEU A 10 -11.17 21.76 16.78
CA LEU A 10 -11.24 20.88 15.61
C LEU A 10 -10.61 21.58 14.40
N SER A 11 -9.29 21.42 14.27
CA SER A 11 -8.51 21.99 13.19
C SER A 11 -8.62 21.04 12.01
N ILE A 12 -8.67 21.60 10.81
CA ILE A 12 -8.62 20.80 9.57
C ILE A 12 -7.39 19.87 9.60
N GLN A 13 -6.29 20.32 10.21
CA GLN A 13 -5.06 19.54 10.32
C GLN A 13 -5.22 18.30 11.21
N THR A 14 -5.93 18.39 12.33
CA THR A 14 -6.15 17.22 13.21
C THR A 14 -7.04 16.17 12.56
N ILE A 15 -8.00 16.59 11.72
CA ILE A 15 -8.82 15.67 10.93
C ILE A 15 -7.97 14.97 9.87
N LEU A 16 -7.12 15.74 9.17
CA LEU A 16 -6.21 15.18 8.15
C LEU A 16 -5.23 14.17 8.76
N ASP A 17 -4.65 14.50 9.91
CA ASP A 17 -3.72 13.60 10.62
C ASP A 17 -4.44 12.33 11.08
N SER A 18 -5.66 12.45 11.63
CA SER A 18 -6.47 11.30 12.04
C SER A 18 -6.80 10.38 10.86
N TYR A 19 -7.17 10.97 9.71
CA TYR A 19 -7.45 10.22 8.50
C TYR A 19 -6.20 9.50 7.97
N ALA A 20 -5.05 10.16 7.97
CA ALA A 20 -3.77 9.58 7.56
C ALA A 20 -3.38 8.38 8.45
N ILE A 21 -3.48 8.53 9.78
CA ILE A 21 -3.17 7.47 10.75
C ILE A 21 -4.12 6.28 10.56
N PHE A 22 -5.40 6.54 10.37
CA PHE A 22 -6.39 5.48 10.12
C PHE A 22 -6.07 4.69 8.84
N LEU A 23 -5.82 5.39 7.73
CA LEU A 23 -5.45 4.75 6.46
C LEU A 23 -4.17 3.93 6.57
N PHE A 24 -3.14 4.49 7.22
CA PHE A 24 -1.87 3.81 7.43
C PHE A 24 -2.05 2.52 8.25
N SER A 25 -2.73 2.63 9.39
CA SER A 25 -2.95 1.50 10.29
C SER A 25 -3.79 0.40 9.64
N LEU A 26 -4.86 0.76 8.92
CA LEU A 26 -5.67 -0.19 8.18
C LEU A 26 -4.86 -0.91 7.08
N CYS A 27 -4.05 -0.17 6.34
CA CYS A 27 -3.20 -0.74 5.28
C CYS A 27 -2.17 -1.72 5.87
N ALA A 28 -1.51 -1.32 6.97
CA ALA A 28 -0.57 -2.18 7.68
C ALA A 28 -1.27 -3.46 8.17
N HIS A 29 -2.47 -3.33 8.74
CA HIS A 29 -3.25 -4.47 9.22
C HIS A 29 -3.59 -5.46 8.12
N ILE A 30 -4.16 -4.98 7.01
CA ILE A 30 -4.52 -5.84 5.86
C ILE A 30 -3.27 -6.52 5.29
N LYS A 31 -2.14 -5.82 5.21
CA LYS A 31 -0.87 -6.40 4.74
C LYS A 31 -0.37 -7.50 5.67
N ALA A 32 -0.40 -7.26 6.99
CA ALA A 32 0.04 -8.24 7.98
C ALA A 32 -0.81 -9.51 7.95
N VAL A 33 -2.15 -9.37 7.96
CA VAL A 33 -3.07 -10.52 7.89
C VAL A 33 -2.96 -11.26 6.56
N SER A 34 -2.85 -10.53 5.44
CA SER A 34 -2.67 -11.16 4.12
C SER A 34 -1.36 -11.95 4.00
N CYS A 35 -0.28 -11.51 4.67
CA CYS A 35 0.96 -12.26 4.73
C CYS A 35 0.84 -13.47 5.66
N ALA A 36 -0.01 -13.35 6.68
CA ALA A 36 -0.21 -14.37 7.68
C ALA A 36 -1.02 -15.58 7.23
N GLU A 37 -2.06 -15.35 6.44
CA GLU A 37 -3.03 -16.36 6.05
C GLU A 37 -2.81 -16.85 4.61
N LYS A 38 -1.57 -17.18 4.22
CA LYS A 38 -1.29 -17.79 2.91
C LYS A 38 -1.98 -19.16 2.80
N GLY A 39 -3.24 -19.18 2.34
CA GLY A 39 -4.03 -20.39 2.10
C GLY A 39 -5.45 -20.42 2.69
N GLN A 40 -5.87 -19.45 3.50
CA GLN A 40 -7.23 -19.38 4.06
C GLN A 40 -8.11 -18.34 3.35
N LYS A 41 -9.44 -18.46 3.50
CA LYS A 41 -10.44 -17.55 2.91
C LYS A 41 -10.41 -16.20 3.63
N PHE A 42 -9.52 -15.32 3.19
CA PHE A 42 -9.37 -13.96 3.70
C PHE A 42 -10.53 -13.05 3.23
N ASN A 43 -11.38 -12.59 4.16
CA ASN A 43 -12.48 -11.68 3.86
C ASN A 43 -12.17 -10.23 4.28
N LYS A 44 -11.73 -9.40 3.32
CA LYS A 44 -11.38 -7.99 3.53
C LYS A 44 -12.48 -7.16 4.19
N LYS A 45 -13.75 -7.43 3.88
CA LYS A 45 -14.88 -6.65 4.44
C LYS A 45 -15.05 -6.91 5.94
N GLN A 46 -14.89 -8.16 6.35
CA GLN A 46 -14.99 -8.56 7.75
C GLN A 46 -13.83 -7.99 8.57
N GLU A 47 -12.60 -8.06 8.05
CA GLU A 47 -11.42 -7.49 8.70
C GLU A 47 -11.52 -5.97 8.87
N PHE A 48 -12.01 -5.26 7.84
CA PHE A 48 -12.25 -3.82 7.92
C PHE A 48 -13.28 -3.45 8.98
N LEU A 49 -14.40 -4.19 9.05
CA LEU A 49 -15.44 -3.99 10.05
C LEU A 49 -14.90 -4.24 11.47
N CYS A 50 -14.17 -5.34 11.65
CA CYS A 50 -13.55 -5.71 12.93
C CYS A 50 -12.58 -4.61 13.40
N PHE A 51 -11.66 -4.19 12.54
CA PHE A 51 -10.69 -3.14 12.81
C PHE A 51 -11.36 -1.82 13.23
N SER A 52 -12.43 -1.43 12.53
CA SER A 52 -13.17 -0.21 12.82
C SER A 52 -13.90 -0.29 14.16
N LEU A 53 -14.53 -1.42 14.47
CA LEU A 53 -15.22 -1.64 15.75
C LEU A 53 -14.23 -1.61 16.92
N ILE A 54 -13.06 -2.25 16.79
CA ILE A 54 -12.01 -2.24 17.82
C ILE A 54 -11.54 -0.81 18.07
N SER A 55 -11.30 -0.03 17.00
CA SER A 55 -10.87 1.36 17.12
C SER A 55 -11.93 2.26 17.79
N LEU A 56 -13.21 2.06 17.47
CA LEU A 56 -14.32 2.79 18.11
C LEU A 56 -14.46 2.46 19.60
N ILE A 57 -14.36 1.17 19.95
CA ILE A 57 -14.45 0.71 21.34
C ILE A 57 -13.23 1.17 22.15
N GLY A 58 -12.04 1.22 21.54
CA GLY A 58 -10.79 1.65 22.19
C GLY A 58 -10.65 3.16 22.34
N SER A 59 -11.27 3.96 21.48
CA SER A 59 -11.18 5.42 21.49
C SER A 59 -11.47 6.11 22.84
N PRO A 60 -12.55 5.77 23.59
CA PRO A 60 -12.82 6.43 24.88
C PRO A 60 -11.75 6.17 25.95
N PHE A 61 -10.95 5.12 25.79
CA PHE A 61 -9.86 4.77 26.69
C PHE A 61 -8.51 5.39 26.28
N GLY A 62 -8.48 6.19 25.21
CA GLY A 62 -7.25 6.78 24.68
C GLY A 62 -6.32 5.76 24.01
N LEU A 63 -6.85 4.61 23.56
CA LEU A 63 -6.04 3.65 22.82
C LEU A 63 -5.66 4.20 21.44
N LEU A 64 -4.40 3.98 21.08
CA LEU A 64 -3.94 4.14 19.71
C LEU A 64 -4.63 3.09 18.81
N PRO A 65 -4.82 3.39 17.51
CA PRO A 65 -5.41 2.43 16.59
C PRO A 65 -4.58 1.13 16.61
N PRO A 66 -5.24 -0.03 16.49
CA PRO A 66 -4.54 -1.31 16.58
C PRO A 66 -3.60 -1.47 15.37
N LEU A 67 -2.31 -1.67 15.60
CA LEU A 67 -1.37 -2.05 14.54
C LEU A 67 -1.06 -3.54 14.70
N SER A 68 -1.29 -4.35 13.66
CA SER A 68 -0.77 -5.71 13.62
C SER A 68 0.60 -5.72 12.96
N GLY A 69 1.63 -6.00 13.76
CA GLY A 69 3.01 -6.14 13.30
C GLY A 69 3.28 -7.53 12.73
N ARG A 70 4.30 -7.62 11.86
CA ARG A 70 4.80 -8.90 11.35
C ARG A 70 5.25 -9.80 12.51
N ASP A 71 5.95 -9.23 13.49
CA ASP A 71 6.56 -9.95 14.61
C ASP A 71 5.51 -10.57 15.53
N SER A 72 4.53 -9.76 15.95
CA SER A 72 3.42 -10.26 16.79
C SER A 72 2.60 -11.32 16.07
N SER A 73 2.39 -11.19 14.76
CA SER A 73 1.70 -12.22 13.97
C SER A 73 2.51 -13.50 13.81
N GLN A 74 3.84 -13.43 13.78
CA GLN A 74 4.71 -14.59 13.60
C GLN A 74 4.72 -15.45 14.87
N VAL A 75 4.85 -14.82 16.03
CA VAL A 75 4.76 -15.52 17.32
C VAL A 75 3.40 -16.23 17.47
N SER A 76 2.30 -15.58 17.08
CA SER A 76 0.97 -16.20 17.09
C SER A 76 0.83 -17.37 16.11
N LYS A 77 1.48 -17.32 14.93
CA LYS A 77 1.50 -18.44 13.97
C LYS A 77 2.27 -19.65 14.49
N GLU A 78 3.40 -19.39 15.14
CA GLU A 78 4.23 -20.45 15.74
C GLU A 78 3.48 -21.14 16.89
N SER A 79 2.62 -20.40 17.60
CA SER A 79 1.70 -20.92 18.65
C SER A 79 0.44 -21.65 18.11
N ARG A 80 0.51 -22.18 16.88
CA ARG A 80 -0.50 -22.75 15.95
C ARG A 80 -1.83 -23.35 16.47
N ASN A 81 -1.97 -23.73 17.74
CA ASN A 81 -3.10 -24.53 18.24
C ASN A 81 -4.10 -23.79 19.16
N PHE A 82 -3.83 -22.55 19.57
CA PHE A 82 -4.76 -21.79 20.42
C PHE A 82 -4.78 -20.36 19.89
N SER A 83 -5.87 -19.91 19.25
CA SER A 83 -5.89 -18.58 18.62
C SER A 83 -6.71 -17.56 19.42
N LEU A 84 -7.97 -17.85 19.72
CA LEU A 84 -8.81 -16.90 20.47
C LEU A 84 -8.65 -17.03 21.98
N LEU A 85 -8.58 -18.26 22.51
CA LEU A 85 -8.42 -18.51 23.94
C LEU A 85 -7.04 -18.09 24.44
N SER A 86 -5.98 -18.26 23.64
CA SER A 86 -4.63 -17.80 24.00
C SER A 86 -4.55 -16.28 24.06
N ASN A 87 -5.15 -15.57 23.10
CA ASN A 87 -5.19 -14.11 23.11
C ASN A 87 -5.98 -13.58 24.31
N LEU A 88 -7.09 -14.22 24.66
CA LEU A 88 -7.87 -13.87 25.86
C LEU A 88 -7.07 -14.11 27.14
N LEU A 89 -6.48 -15.30 27.31
CA LEU A 89 -5.64 -15.64 28.46
C LEU A 89 -4.42 -14.72 28.56
N SER A 90 -3.78 -14.42 27.44
CA SER A 90 -2.67 -13.47 27.36
C SER A 90 -3.11 -12.08 27.79
N THR A 91 -4.28 -11.61 27.37
CA THR A 91 -4.79 -10.28 27.75
C THR A 91 -5.12 -10.22 29.24
N ILE A 92 -5.77 -11.27 29.78
CA ILE A 92 -6.09 -11.40 31.21
C ILE A 92 -4.82 -11.41 32.06
N TRP A 93 -3.74 -12.05 31.58
CA TRP A 93 -2.46 -12.07 32.27
C TRP A 93 -1.68 -10.76 32.14
N MET A 94 -1.71 -10.15 30.95
CA MET A 94 -0.95 -8.93 30.66
C MET A 94 -1.46 -7.73 31.46
N ALA A 95 -2.78 -7.58 31.64
CA ALA A 95 -3.34 -6.40 32.30
C ALA A 95 -2.89 -6.23 33.77
N PRO A 96 -2.97 -7.27 34.64
CA PRO A 96 -2.42 -7.20 36.00
C PRO A 96 -0.91 -7.04 36.01
N VAL A 97 -0.20 -7.79 35.16
CA VAL A 97 1.27 -7.73 35.10
C VAL A 97 1.72 -6.32 34.76
N LEU A 98 1.13 -5.67 33.76
CA LEU A 98 1.48 -4.31 33.39
C LEU A 98 1.19 -3.33 34.54
N TYR A 99 0.04 -3.47 35.21
CA TYR A 99 -0.31 -2.63 36.35
C TYR A 99 0.68 -2.77 37.53
N PHE A 100 1.07 -3.99 37.90
CA PHE A 100 2.01 -4.24 39.01
C PHE A 100 3.46 -3.91 38.65
N VAL A 101 3.91 -4.31 37.45
CA VAL A 101 5.29 -4.14 36.98
C VAL A 101 5.59 -2.68 36.65
N GLN A 102 4.61 -1.91 36.17
CA GLN A 102 4.80 -0.48 35.87
C GLN A 102 5.15 0.34 37.12
N SER A 103 4.63 -0.02 38.29
CA SER A 103 4.92 0.68 39.54
C SER A 103 6.35 0.42 40.05
N THR A 104 6.89 -0.79 39.80
CA THR A 104 8.11 -1.24 40.49
C THR A 104 9.33 -1.39 39.58
N VAL A 105 9.15 -1.87 38.34
CA VAL A 105 10.26 -2.32 37.47
C VAL A 105 10.51 -1.35 36.32
N PHE A 106 9.45 -0.77 35.73
CA PHE A 106 9.59 0.14 34.59
C PHE A 106 10.37 1.43 34.91
N GLN A 107 10.41 1.84 36.19
CA GLN A 107 11.20 3.00 36.61
C GLN A 107 12.72 2.77 36.53
N TRP A 108 13.17 1.52 36.58
CA TRP A 108 14.60 1.18 36.59
C TRP A 108 15.16 0.86 35.20
N ILE A 109 14.30 0.86 34.17
CA ILE A 109 14.76 0.58 32.81
C ILE A 109 15.60 1.75 32.31
N PRO A 110 16.89 1.53 31.99
CA PRO A 110 17.73 2.58 31.46
C PRO A 110 17.24 2.95 30.05
N GLU A 111 17.25 4.24 29.73
CA GLU A 111 16.85 4.74 28.41
C GLU A 111 17.66 4.08 27.28
N SER A 112 18.91 3.70 27.54
CA SER A 112 19.78 3.01 26.58
C SER A 112 19.21 1.66 26.12
N ALA A 113 18.55 0.91 27.00
CA ALA A 113 17.96 -0.38 26.64
C ALA A 113 16.76 -0.20 25.70
N VAL A 114 15.95 0.84 25.93
CA VAL A 114 14.81 1.18 25.07
C VAL A 114 15.30 1.63 23.69
N ILE A 115 16.34 2.46 23.64
CA ILE A 115 16.94 2.91 22.38
C ILE A 115 17.52 1.72 21.60
N ALA A 116 18.23 0.81 22.27
CA ALA A 116 18.78 -0.40 21.65
C ALA A 116 17.66 -1.29 21.06
N LEU A 117 16.53 -1.42 21.75
CA LEU A 117 15.36 -2.16 21.25
C LEU A 117 14.78 -1.53 19.98
N ILE A 118 14.67 -0.19 19.95
CA ILE A 118 14.18 0.54 18.77
C ILE A 118 15.14 0.33 17.59
N ILE A 119 16.46 0.46 17.80
CA ILE A 119 17.46 0.26 16.75
C ILE A 119 17.42 -1.19 16.23
N ALA A 120 17.25 -2.18 17.10
CA ALA A 120 17.13 -3.58 16.71
C ALA A 120 15.91 -3.84 15.82
N SER A 121 14.76 -3.21 16.11
CA SER A 121 13.55 -3.33 15.28
C SER A 121 13.71 -2.69 13.90
N ILE A 122 14.56 -1.66 13.77
CA ILE A 122 14.84 -1.00 12.49
C ILE A 122 15.75 -1.85 11.60
N SER A 123 16.38 -2.93 12.09
CA SER A 123 17.26 -3.78 11.30
C SER A 123 16.60 -4.29 10.00
N ASP A 124 15.30 -4.57 10.04
CA ASP A 124 14.55 -5.05 8.87
C ASP A 124 14.41 -4.01 7.75
N PHE A 125 14.52 -2.71 8.08
CA PHE A 125 14.44 -1.62 7.10
C PHE A 125 15.52 -1.71 6.01
N TRP A 126 16.69 -2.25 6.35
CA TRP A 126 17.78 -2.46 5.38
C TRP A 126 17.39 -3.45 4.27
N THR A 127 16.53 -4.41 4.57
CA THR A 127 16.05 -5.37 3.59
C THR A 127 15.05 -4.73 2.63
N ASP A 128 14.18 -3.86 3.13
CA ASP A 128 13.22 -3.10 2.32
C ASP A 128 13.93 -2.12 1.36
N LEU A 129 15.02 -1.48 1.79
CA LEU A 129 15.82 -0.61 0.91
C LEU A 129 16.44 -1.37 -0.29
N ARG A 130 16.83 -2.63 -0.09
CA ARG A 130 17.32 -3.47 -1.20
C ARG A 130 16.20 -3.78 -2.19
N HIS A 131 14.99 -4.03 -1.71
CA HIS A 131 13.83 -4.25 -2.57
C HIS A 131 13.52 -3.03 -3.44
N ILE A 132 13.63 -1.82 -2.89
CA ILE A 132 13.45 -0.59 -3.67
C ILE A 132 14.45 -0.53 -4.83
N ARG A 133 15.74 -0.83 -4.60
CA ARG A 133 16.76 -0.85 -5.66
C ARG A 133 16.43 -1.85 -6.78
N VAL A 134 15.95 -3.03 -6.43
CA VAL A 134 15.51 -4.03 -7.42
C VAL A 134 14.31 -3.52 -8.21
N LEU A 135 13.40 -2.79 -7.57
CA LEU A 135 12.24 -2.19 -8.22
C LEU A 135 12.64 -1.20 -9.32
N PHE A 136 13.67 -0.38 -9.10
CA PHE A 136 14.21 0.56 -10.11
C PHE A 136 14.66 -0.12 -11.40
N LEU A 137 15.18 -1.34 -11.32
CA LEU A 137 15.66 -2.10 -12.48
C LEU A 137 14.52 -2.76 -13.25
N SER A 138 13.40 -3.07 -12.58
CA SER A 138 12.28 -3.81 -13.18
C SER A 138 11.22 -2.87 -13.77
N GLN A 139 10.78 -1.87 -12.99
CA GLN A 139 9.66 -1.00 -13.38
C GLN A 139 9.92 0.45 -12.96
N VAL A 140 10.31 1.27 -13.95
CA VAL A 140 10.66 2.69 -13.74
C VAL A 140 9.51 3.47 -13.10
N CYS A 141 8.26 3.21 -13.51
CA CYS A 141 7.10 3.92 -12.97
C CYS A 141 6.90 3.68 -11.47
N ASP A 142 6.92 2.42 -11.04
CA ASP A 142 6.74 2.07 -9.63
C ASP A 142 7.92 2.57 -8.77
N ALA A 143 9.12 2.61 -9.37
CA ALA A 143 10.28 3.18 -8.75
C ALA A 143 10.17 4.71 -8.55
N VAL A 144 9.60 5.44 -9.52
CA VAL A 144 9.31 6.88 -9.37
C VAL A 144 8.34 7.12 -8.21
N ILE A 145 7.27 6.32 -8.09
CA ILE A 145 6.31 6.42 -6.99
C ILE A 145 7.02 6.17 -5.64
N SER A 146 7.84 5.12 -5.55
CA SER A 146 8.59 4.82 -4.33
C SER A 146 9.60 5.91 -3.97
N THR A 147 10.24 6.53 -4.95
CA THR A 147 11.19 7.62 -4.73
C THR A 147 10.48 8.86 -4.23
N CYS A 148 9.34 9.20 -4.87
CA CYS A 148 8.55 10.36 -4.48
C CYS A 148 8.01 10.21 -3.05
N ALA A 149 7.59 9.00 -2.67
CA ALA A 149 7.20 8.67 -1.30
C ALA A 149 8.35 8.87 -0.29
N LEU A 150 9.54 8.39 -0.62
CA LEU A 150 10.73 8.52 0.24
C LEU A 150 11.15 9.99 0.39
N LEU A 151 11.18 10.74 -0.71
CA LEU A 151 11.47 12.17 -0.69
C LEU A 151 10.43 12.93 0.14
N ALA A 152 9.14 12.63 -0.04
CA ALA A 152 8.08 13.24 0.75
C ALA A 152 8.28 12.98 2.25
N ALA A 153 8.63 11.75 2.64
CA ALA A 153 8.86 11.39 4.05
C ALA A 153 10.10 12.09 4.66
N VAL A 154 11.13 12.40 3.86
CA VAL A 154 12.36 13.06 4.35
C VAL A 154 12.20 14.58 4.41
N PHE A 155 11.56 15.20 3.43
CA PHE A 155 11.49 16.67 3.32
C PHE A 155 10.33 17.29 4.10
N ILE A 156 9.25 16.55 4.35
CA ILE A 156 8.07 17.09 5.04
C ILE A 156 8.17 16.75 6.53
N PRO A 157 8.14 17.74 7.44
CA PRO A 157 8.30 17.49 8.88
C PRO A 157 7.11 16.71 9.48
N ASN A 158 5.92 16.84 8.89
CA ASN A 158 4.72 16.10 9.31
C ASN A 158 4.57 14.81 8.50
N LEU A 159 4.85 13.67 9.13
CA LEU A 159 4.77 12.35 8.49
C LEU A 159 3.38 12.03 7.93
N CYS A 160 2.31 12.45 8.61
CA CYS A 160 0.93 12.26 8.13
C CYS A 160 0.67 12.98 6.80
N MET A 161 1.14 14.23 6.68
CA MET A 161 1.03 15.00 5.45
C MET A 161 1.90 14.41 4.35
N ALA A 162 3.13 13.96 4.67
CA ALA A 162 4.00 13.28 3.73
C ALA A 162 3.34 12.03 3.13
N PHE A 163 2.68 11.24 3.98
CA PHE A 163 1.95 10.05 3.57
C PHE A 163 0.78 10.38 2.63
N LEU A 164 -0.02 11.41 2.93
CA LEU A 164 -1.11 11.84 2.06
C LEU A 164 -0.61 12.34 0.70
N VAL A 165 0.48 13.10 0.67
CA VAL A 165 1.13 13.56 -0.56
C VAL A 165 1.65 12.36 -1.38
N SER A 166 2.23 11.36 -0.72
CA SER A 166 2.66 10.13 -1.38
C SER A 166 1.49 9.38 -2.04
N ILE A 167 0.35 9.28 -1.36
CA ILE A 167 -0.87 8.67 -1.93
C ILE A 167 -1.35 9.45 -3.15
N ALA A 168 -1.40 10.79 -3.04
CA ALA A 168 -1.81 11.65 -4.14
C ALA A 168 -0.89 11.49 -5.36
N CYS A 169 0.42 11.43 -5.15
CA CYS A 169 1.40 11.18 -6.21
C CYS A 169 1.21 9.81 -6.87
N ALA A 170 0.99 8.75 -6.07
CA ALA A 170 0.72 7.41 -6.59
C ALA A 170 -0.54 7.37 -7.46
N LEU A 171 -1.64 8.01 -7.00
CA LEU A 171 -2.88 8.12 -7.76
C LEU A 171 -2.68 8.91 -9.06
N LEU A 172 -1.95 10.02 -9.01
CA LEU A 172 -1.64 10.83 -10.18
C LEU A 172 -0.82 10.03 -11.20
N SER A 173 0.19 9.28 -10.75
CA SER A 173 1.01 8.43 -11.62
C SER A 173 0.18 7.35 -12.33
N ILE A 174 -0.77 6.72 -11.62
CA ILE A 174 -1.68 5.73 -12.20
C ILE A 174 -2.63 6.39 -13.21
N SER A 175 -3.16 7.56 -12.87
CA SER A 175 -4.02 8.34 -13.75
C SER A 175 -3.28 8.66 -15.06
N LEU A 176 -2.10 9.29 -15.00
CA LEU A 176 -1.29 9.64 -16.17
C LEU A 176 -0.97 8.41 -17.03
N ARG A 177 -0.66 7.28 -16.42
CA ARG A 177 -0.47 6.01 -17.15
C ARG A 177 -1.71 5.59 -17.93
N THR A 178 -2.89 5.79 -17.35
CA THR A 178 -4.16 5.39 -17.97
C THR A 178 -4.55 6.33 -19.13
N HIS A 179 -4.08 7.58 -19.11
CA HIS A 179 -4.33 8.56 -20.17
C HIS A 179 -3.64 8.23 -21.50
N TRP A 180 -2.53 7.47 -21.49
CA TRP A 180 -1.78 7.09 -22.70
C TRP A 180 -1.94 5.60 -23.03
N PRO A 181 -3.06 5.19 -23.67
CA PRO A 181 -3.25 3.81 -24.09
C PRO A 181 -2.29 3.47 -25.24
N ASN A 182 -1.61 2.33 -25.14
CA ASN A 182 -0.85 1.79 -26.26
C ASN A 182 -1.83 1.26 -27.32
N CYS A 183 -1.87 1.93 -28.46
CA CYS A 183 -2.57 1.48 -29.66
C CYS A 183 -1.53 0.83 -30.57
N GLU A 184 -1.68 -0.47 -30.82
CA GLU A 184 -0.75 -1.26 -31.62
C GLU A 184 -1.44 -1.68 -32.93
N VAL A 185 -0.75 -1.46 -34.04
CA VAL A 185 -1.18 -1.93 -35.35
C VAL A 185 -0.66 -3.35 -35.53
N LEU A 186 -1.54 -4.25 -35.97
CA LEU A 186 -1.22 -5.66 -36.17
C LEU A 186 -0.97 -5.93 -37.65
N VAL A 187 0.10 -6.65 -37.92
CA VAL A 187 0.48 -7.15 -39.24
C VAL A 187 0.41 -8.67 -39.23
N ARG A 188 0.05 -9.28 -40.36
CA ARG A 188 0.06 -10.73 -40.52
C ARG A 188 1.50 -11.20 -40.65
N VAL A 189 1.98 -11.97 -39.68
CA VAL A 189 3.35 -12.51 -39.68
C VAL A 189 3.37 -13.95 -40.21
N ALA A 190 2.27 -14.70 -40.03
CA ALA A 190 2.06 -16.03 -40.60
C ALA A 190 0.56 -16.27 -40.86
N ASP A 191 0.19 -17.38 -41.51
CA ASP A 191 -1.18 -17.67 -41.92
C ASP A 191 -2.23 -17.60 -40.80
N ASN A 192 -1.83 -17.89 -39.55
CA ASN A 192 -2.72 -17.85 -38.38
C ASN A 192 -2.19 -16.94 -37.24
N TYR A 193 -1.23 -16.06 -37.50
CA TYR A 193 -0.63 -15.24 -36.46
C TYR A 193 -0.50 -13.77 -36.87
N PHE A 194 -1.12 -12.91 -36.06
CA PHE A 194 -1.02 -11.46 -36.17
C PHE A 194 -0.08 -10.93 -35.08
N GLY A 195 1.02 -10.32 -35.52
CA GLY A 195 2.04 -9.73 -34.65
C GLY A 195 2.02 -8.21 -34.72
N GLU A 196 2.65 -7.56 -33.74
CA GLU A 196 2.82 -6.11 -33.72
C GLU A 196 3.77 -5.65 -34.85
N GLU A 197 3.35 -4.64 -35.63
CA GLU A 197 4.14 -4.04 -36.71
C GLU A 197 5.54 -3.59 -36.25
N LYS A 198 5.63 -3.07 -35.02
CA LYS A 198 6.88 -2.53 -34.46
C LYS A 198 7.86 -3.62 -34.01
N ARG A 199 7.40 -4.85 -33.82
CA ARG A 199 8.18 -5.94 -33.20
C ARG A 199 8.54 -7.03 -34.18
N TYR A 200 7.74 -7.20 -35.23
CA TYR A 200 7.96 -8.19 -36.27
C TYR A 200 7.91 -7.49 -37.62
N GLU A 201 8.95 -7.69 -38.44
CA GLU A 201 8.90 -7.38 -39.87
C GLU A 201 7.98 -8.42 -40.53
N GLY A 202 6.69 -8.10 -40.59
CA GLY A 202 5.71 -8.84 -41.39
C GLY A 202 5.60 -8.25 -42.79
N GLU A 203 5.13 -9.03 -43.75
CA GLU A 203 4.64 -8.47 -45.01
C GLU A 203 3.50 -7.51 -44.68
N CYS A 204 3.74 -6.19 -44.83
CA CYS A 204 2.65 -5.24 -44.98
C CYS A 204 2.05 -5.53 -46.36
N PRO A 205 0.88 -6.17 -46.47
CA PRO A 205 0.24 -6.11 -47.75
C PRO A 205 -0.32 -4.69 -47.83
N ASP A 206 -0.05 -4.00 -48.94
CA ASP A 206 -0.84 -2.87 -49.43
C ASP A 206 -2.30 -3.31 -49.55
N SER A 207 -2.94 -3.49 -48.40
CA SER A 207 -4.20 -4.17 -48.21
C SER A 207 -5.20 -3.17 -47.67
N PRO A 208 -6.45 -3.23 -48.11
CA PRO A 208 -7.50 -2.31 -47.68
C PRO A 208 -7.91 -2.51 -46.20
N LEU A 209 -7.19 -3.30 -45.42
CA LEU A 209 -7.57 -3.72 -44.08
C LEU A 209 -6.42 -3.53 -43.09
N ARG A 210 -6.54 -2.55 -42.18
CA ARG A 210 -5.69 -2.43 -40.98
C ARG A 210 -6.42 -2.95 -39.76
N ILE A 211 -5.75 -3.82 -39.00
CA ILE A 211 -6.26 -4.33 -37.71
C ILE A 211 -5.54 -3.56 -36.60
N LEU A 212 -6.32 -2.87 -35.75
CA LEU A 212 -5.82 -2.16 -34.58
C LEU A 212 -6.19 -2.93 -33.32
N ARG A 213 -5.20 -3.22 -32.46
CA ARG A 213 -5.43 -3.76 -31.13
C ARG A 213 -5.31 -2.66 -30.09
N LEU A 214 -6.32 -2.56 -29.25
CA LEU A 214 -6.32 -1.70 -28.08
C LEU A 214 -5.86 -2.52 -26.88
N SER A 215 -4.68 -2.20 -26.36
CA SER A 215 -4.10 -2.90 -25.19
C SER A 215 -4.59 -2.32 -23.87
N SER A 216 -5.53 -1.36 -23.88
CA SER A 216 -6.04 -0.65 -22.71
C SER A 216 -7.57 -0.61 -22.71
N PRO A 217 -8.23 -0.62 -21.53
CA PRO A 217 -9.67 -0.49 -21.44
C PRO A 217 -10.12 0.88 -21.96
N LEU A 218 -11.23 0.93 -22.69
CA LEU A 218 -11.80 2.17 -23.20
C LEU A 218 -12.54 2.87 -22.05
N ILE A 219 -12.06 4.05 -21.65
CA ILE A 219 -12.66 4.88 -20.60
C ILE A 219 -12.84 6.30 -21.14
N PHE A 220 -13.78 7.06 -20.60
CA PHE A 220 -14.09 8.43 -21.05
C PHE A 220 -12.84 9.30 -21.26
N ILE A 221 -11.87 9.15 -20.37
CA ILE A 221 -10.59 9.85 -20.37
C ILE A 221 -9.73 9.58 -21.62
N ASN A 222 -9.69 8.34 -22.11
CA ASN A 222 -8.80 7.94 -23.20
C ASN A 222 -9.50 7.85 -24.56
N CYS A 223 -10.82 8.01 -24.59
CA CYS A 223 -11.65 7.91 -25.79
C CYS A 223 -11.16 8.81 -26.93
N GLU A 224 -10.82 10.08 -26.66
CA GLU A 224 -10.37 11.01 -27.69
C GLU A 224 -9.00 10.63 -28.27
N THR A 225 -8.08 10.16 -27.42
CA THR A 225 -6.77 9.66 -27.87
C THR A 225 -6.92 8.45 -28.78
N VAL A 226 -7.78 7.49 -28.38
CA VAL A 226 -8.08 6.30 -29.18
C VAL A 226 -8.77 6.67 -30.49
N ARG A 227 -9.74 7.59 -30.45
CA ARG A 227 -10.45 8.08 -31.64
C ARG A 227 -9.48 8.74 -32.62
N LYS A 228 -8.54 9.54 -32.13
CA LYS A 228 -7.49 10.16 -32.96
C LYS A 228 -6.60 9.10 -33.60
N ALA A 229 -6.14 8.10 -32.83
CA ALA A 229 -5.33 6.99 -33.33
C ALA A 229 -6.05 6.18 -34.43
N ILE A 230 -7.34 5.86 -34.23
CA ILE A 230 -8.16 5.17 -35.24
C ILE A 230 -8.27 6.03 -36.51
N ARG A 231 -8.46 7.34 -36.37
CA ARG A 231 -8.60 8.26 -37.51
C ARG A 231 -7.29 8.39 -38.30
N GLU A 232 -6.15 8.45 -37.62
CA GLU A 232 -4.83 8.47 -38.26
C GLU A 232 -4.58 7.19 -39.07
N GLN A 233 -4.93 6.03 -38.51
CA GLN A 233 -4.80 4.75 -39.22
C GLN A 233 -5.78 4.61 -40.39
N ALA A 234 -7.00 5.16 -40.27
CA ALA A 234 -7.98 5.15 -41.36
C ALA A 234 -7.54 5.99 -42.57
N VAL A 235 -6.78 7.08 -42.36
CA VAL A 235 -6.23 7.90 -43.46
C VAL A 235 -5.07 7.19 -44.18
N ALA A 236 -4.31 6.36 -43.45
CA ALA A 236 -3.20 5.59 -43.99
C ALA A 236 -3.64 4.39 -44.86
N VAL A 237 -4.92 3.99 -44.79
CA VAL A 237 -5.52 2.98 -45.68
C VAL A 237 -6.22 3.74 -46.81
N LYS A 238 -5.63 3.72 -48.01
CA LYS A 238 -6.18 4.36 -49.21
C LYS A 238 -6.40 3.33 -50.30
#